data_AF-A0A920I730-F1
#
_entry.id   AF-A0A920I730-F1
#
_cell.length_a   1.000
_cell.length_b   1.000
_cell.length_c   1.000
_cell.angle_alpha   90.00
_cell.angle_beta   90.00
_cell.angle_gamma   90.00
#
_symmetry.space_group_name_H-M   'P 1'
#
loop_
_entity.id
_entity.type
_entity.pdbx_description
1 polymer ?
#
loop_
_entity_poly.entity_id
_entity_poly.type
_entity_poly.pdbx_seq_one_letter_code
_entity_poly.pdbx_strand_id
1 'polypeptide(L)'
;MFCRIAEGAFGGFFGWPNLTLTPKGGFMGMPGSAKSADMRVIDFYRREGEKLTENWVFIDFLHFWKMQGVDILKRMQENSFR
;
A
#
# COMPACT_ATOMS: atom_id res chain seq x y z
N MET A 1 -8.91 2.78 13.08
CA MET A 1 -9.91 1.68 12.97
C MET A 1 -9.25 0.54 12.22
N PHE A 2 -9.29 -0.67 12.76
CA PHE A 2 -8.67 -1.88 12.19
C PHE A 2 -9.80 -2.90 12.08
N CYS A 3 -10.19 -3.25 10.86
CA CYS A 3 -11.25 -4.20 10.61
C CYS A 3 -10.64 -5.51 10.12
N ARG A 4 -11.06 -6.59 10.76
CA ARG A 4 -10.75 -7.96 10.35
C ARG A 4 -12.08 -8.60 10.03
N ILE A 5 -12.25 -9.00 8.77
CA ILE A 5 -13.44 -9.73 8.34
C ILE A 5 -13.01 -11.13 7.92
N ALA A 6 -13.81 -12.11 8.28
CA ALA A 6 -13.73 -13.44 7.69
C ALA A 6 -15.15 -13.90 7.38
N GLU A 7 -15.41 -14.29 6.13
CA GLU A 7 -16.69 -14.83 5.68
C GLU A 7 -16.44 -15.99 4.72
N GLY A 8 -16.89 -17.18 5.11
CA GLY A 8 -16.69 -18.41 4.34
C GLY A 8 -15.21 -18.69 4.05
N ALA A 9 -14.85 -18.67 2.78
CA ALA A 9 -13.49 -18.88 2.29
C ALA A 9 -12.63 -17.61 2.24
N PHE A 10 -13.18 -16.44 2.57
CA PHE A 10 -12.52 -15.16 2.41
C PHE A 10 -12.14 -14.55 3.76
N GLY A 11 -10.96 -13.94 3.81
CA GLY A 11 -10.48 -13.15 4.94
C GLY A 11 -9.95 -11.82 4.45
N GLY A 12 -10.13 -10.76 5.23
CA GLY A 12 -9.71 -9.42 4.86
C GLY A 12 -9.18 -8.65 6.05
N PHE A 13 -8.11 -7.89 5.80
CA PHE A 13 -7.51 -6.96 6.72
C PHE A 13 -7.47 -5.56 6.08
N PHE A 14 -8.07 -4.58 6.76
CA PHE A 14 -7.99 -3.18 6.37
C PHE A 14 -8.09 -2.24 7.57
N GLY A 15 -7.52 -1.05 7.42
CA GLY A 15 -7.43 -0.05 8.48
C GLY A 15 -6.88 1.29 8.00
N TRP A 16 -6.87 2.28 8.88
CA TRP A 16 -6.32 3.61 8.61
C TRP A 16 -5.67 4.19 9.87
N PRO A 17 -4.36 4.52 9.85
CA PRO A 17 -3.33 3.97 8.96
C PRO A 17 -3.06 2.48 9.26
N ASN A 18 -2.68 1.69 8.26
CA ASN A 18 -2.38 0.26 8.50
C ASN A 18 -0.97 0.07 9.04
N LEU A 19 -0.04 0.86 8.51
CA LEU A 19 1.39 0.80 8.79
C LEU A 19 1.94 2.22 8.72
N THR A 20 2.85 2.56 9.65
CA THR A 20 3.67 3.77 9.56
C THR A 20 5.11 3.32 9.31
N LEU A 21 5.67 3.72 8.17
CA LEU A 21 6.93 3.20 7.65
C LEU A 21 7.91 4.35 7.37
N THR A 22 9.18 4.16 7.72
CA THR A 22 10.27 5.06 7.35
C THR A 22 11.11 4.37 6.26
N PRO A 23 11.04 4.80 4.99
CA PRO A 23 11.73 4.13 3.90
C PRO A 23 13.25 4.31 4.02
N LYS A 24 13.99 3.19 4.07
CA LYS A 24 15.47 3.19 4.11
C LYS A 24 16.14 3.38 2.74
N GLY A 25 15.35 3.33 1.67
CA GLY A 25 15.81 3.46 0.28
C GLY A 25 15.88 2.12 -0.46
N GLY A 26 15.91 2.19 -1.80
CA GLY A 26 15.94 1.02 -2.69
C GLY A 26 14.57 0.45 -3.04
N PHE A 27 13.55 0.71 -2.20
CA PHE A 27 12.18 0.27 -2.48
C PHE A 27 11.64 0.94 -3.75
N MET A 28 11.26 0.13 -4.75
CA MET A 28 10.82 0.57 -6.08
C MET A 28 11.82 1.51 -6.80
N GLY A 29 13.12 1.38 -6.49
CA GLY A 29 14.16 2.25 -7.06
C GLY A 29 14.16 3.68 -6.51
N MET A 30 13.38 3.96 -5.46
CA MET A 30 13.29 5.29 -4.85
C MET A 30 14.33 5.49 -3.75
N PRO A 31 14.79 6.73 -3.50
CA PRO A 31 15.69 7.03 -2.39
C PRO A 31 15.02 6.81 -1.04
N GLY A 32 15.84 6.61 -0.02
CA GLY A 32 15.36 6.60 1.37
C GLY A 32 14.94 8.00 1.82
N SER A 33 14.25 8.05 2.95
CA SER A 33 13.81 9.31 3.56
C SER A 33 13.83 9.18 5.08
N ALA A 34 14.16 10.28 5.76
CA ALA A 34 14.04 10.38 7.21
C ALA A 34 12.58 10.56 7.67
N LYS A 35 11.65 10.80 6.75
CA LYS A 35 10.23 11.01 7.05
C LYS A 35 9.49 9.68 7.10
N SER A 36 8.77 9.44 8.18
CA SER A 36 7.78 8.38 8.25
C SER A 36 6.56 8.73 7.40
N ALA A 37 6.01 7.75 6.69
CA ALA A 37 4.75 7.88 5.97
C ALA A 37 3.79 6.76 6.33
N ASP A 38 2.51 7.12 6.34
CA ASP A 38 1.43 6.18 6.54
C ASP A 38 1.11 5.46 5.24
N MET A 39 1.10 4.12 5.31
CA MET A 39 0.73 3.26 4.21
C MET A 39 -0.69 2.76 4.40
N ARG A 40 -1.50 3.02 3.37
CA ARG A 40 -2.88 2.56 3.26
C ARG A 40 -2.85 1.27 2.46
N VAL A 41 -3.21 0.18 3.11
CA VAL A 41 -3.14 -1.17 2.59
C VAL A 41 -4.47 -1.85 2.87
N ILE A 42 -4.98 -2.53 1.86
CA ILE A 42 -6.08 -3.47 2.01
C ILE A 42 -5.51 -4.82 1.58
N ASP A 43 -5.65 -5.81 2.44
CA ASP A 43 -5.13 -7.14 2.20
C ASP A 43 -6.27 -8.15 2.29
N PHE A 44 -6.57 -8.81 1.17
CA PHE A 44 -7.58 -9.85 1.08
C PHE A 44 -6.96 -11.19 0.75
N TYR A 45 -7.53 -12.24 1.33
CA TYR A 45 -7.08 -13.60 1.14
C TYR A 45 -8.28 -14.50 0.81
N ARG A 46 -8.09 -15.46 -0.08
CA ARG A 46 -8.98 -16.61 -0.25
C ARG A 46 -8.28 -17.86 0.24
N ARG A 47 -9.01 -18.70 0.98
CA ARG A 47 -8.59 -20.00 1.45
C ARG A 47 -9.28 -21.10 0.65
N GLU A 48 -8.55 -22.19 0.40
CA GLU A 48 -9.11 -23.45 -0.10
C GLU A 48 -8.51 -24.62 0.68
N GLY A 49 -9.36 -25.40 1.34
CA GLY A 49 -8.90 -26.36 2.36
C GLY A 49 -8.01 -25.65 3.39
N GLU A 50 -6.91 -26.26 3.80
CA GLU A 50 -6.03 -25.72 4.84
C GLU A 50 -4.97 -24.71 4.32
N LYS A 51 -5.13 -24.16 3.11
CA LYS A 51 -4.15 -23.26 2.49
C LYS A 51 -4.78 -21.98 1.96
N LEU A 52 -4.02 -20.89 2.00
CA LEU A 52 -4.34 -19.67 1.26
C LEU A 52 -3.99 -19.90 -0.23
N THR A 53 -4.95 -19.64 -1.10
CA THR A 53 -4.80 -19.82 -2.55
C THR A 53 -4.66 -18.51 -3.29
N GLU A 54 -5.25 -17.43 -2.76
CA GLU A 54 -5.16 -16.10 -3.35
C GLU A 54 -4.82 -15.06 -2.29
N ASN A 55 -4.04 -14.06 -2.70
CA ASN A 55 -3.71 -12.89 -1.91
C ASN A 55 -3.80 -11.64 -2.79
N TRP A 56 -4.72 -10.74 -2.46
CA TRP A 56 -4.91 -9.48 -3.15
C TRP A 56 -4.56 -8.33 -2.21
N VAL A 57 -3.45 -7.68 -2.52
CA VAL A 57 -2.95 -6.54 -1.75
C VAL A 57 -3.12 -5.27 -2.57
N PHE A 58 -3.93 -4.34 -2.06
CA PHE A 58 -4.10 -3.01 -2.63
C PHE A 58 -3.34 -2.00 -1.79
N ILE A 59 -2.38 -1.32 -2.41
CA ILE A 59 -1.52 -0.32 -1.74
C ILE A 59 -1.68 1.01 -2.43
N ASP A 60 -2.02 2.05 -1.66
CA ASP A 60 -2.06 3.43 -2.15
C ASP A 60 -0.64 4.02 -2.24
N PHE A 61 0.10 3.61 -3.26
CA PHE A 61 1.46 4.11 -3.49
C PHE A 61 1.48 5.59 -3.85
N LEU A 62 0.44 6.12 -4.50
CA LEU A 62 0.34 7.53 -4.83
C LEU A 62 0.35 8.37 -3.55
N HIS A 63 -0.46 8.00 -2.56
CA HIS A 63 -0.45 8.65 -1.25
C HIS A 63 0.89 8.50 -0.53
N PHE A 64 1.43 7.28 -0.48
CA PHE A 64 2.69 7.01 0.21
C PHE A 64 3.84 7.87 -0.33
N TRP A 65 4.01 7.91 -1.65
CA TRP A 65 5.06 8.70 -2.28
C TRP A 65 4.81 10.20 -2.16
N LYS A 66 3.55 10.64 -2.18
CA LYS A 66 3.20 12.04 -1.93
C LYS A 66 3.61 12.49 -0.52
N MET A 67 3.44 11.65 0.51
CA MET A 67 3.96 11.94 1.86
C MET A 67 5.48 12.03 1.92
N GLN A 68 6.18 11.30 1.04
CA GLN A 68 7.63 11.36 0.87
C GLN A 68 8.10 12.54 0.01
N GLY A 69 7.17 13.40 -0.46
CA GLY A 69 7.47 14.58 -1.26
C GLY A 69 7.52 14.34 -2.77
N VAL A 70 7.09 13.17 -3.25
CA VAL A 70 7.05 12.83 -4.68
C VAL A 70 5.60 12.77 -5.14
N ASP A 71 5.15 13.82 -5.85
CA ASP A 71 3.82 13.84 -6.46
C ASP A 71 3.87 13.21 -7.86
N ILE A 72 3.54 11.91 -7.92
CA ILE A 72 3.58 11.12 -9.15
C ILE A 72 2.57 11.63 -10.17
N LEU A 73 1.35 11.97 -9.74
CA LEU A 73 0.30 12.43 -10.65
C LEU A 73 0.66 13.78 -11.29
N LYS A 74 1.18 14.72 -10.49
CA LYS A 74 1.69 15.99 -11.00
C LYS A 74 2.83 15.78 -12.00
N ARG A 75 3.79 14.91 -11.69
CA ARG A 75 4.91 14.58 -12.59
C ARG A 75 4.44 13.97 -13.91
N MET A 76 3.42 13.10 -13.87
CA MET A 76 2.85 12.52 -15.08
C MET A 76 2.21 13.60 -15.96
N GLN A 77 1.45 14.53 -15.38
CA GLN A 77 0.87 15.65 -16.13
C GLN A 77 1.96 16.52 -16.79
N GLU A 78 3.00 16.91 -16.06
CA GLU A 78 4.11 17.70 -16.59
C GLU A 78 4.85 17.00 -17.74
N ASN A 79 4.96 15.67 -17.68
CA ASN A 79 5.60 14.87 -18.72
C ASN A 79 4.69 14.58 -19.92
N SER A 80 3.36 14.64 -19.77
CA SER A 80 2.41 14.43 -20.87
C SER A 80 2.30 15.64 -21.83
N PHE A 81 2.84 16.79 -21.45
CA PHE A 81 2.92 18.01 -22.28
C PHE A 81 4.34 18.29 -22.79
N ARG A 82 5.25 17.31 -22.68
CA ARG A 82 6.55 17.29 -23.37
C ARG A 82 6.48 16.34 -24.55
#